data_AF-A0AAV4AF20-F1
#
_entry.id   AF-A0AAV4AF20-F1
#
_cell.length_a   1.000
_cell.length_b   1.000
_cell.length_c   1.000
_cell.angle_alpha   90.00
_cell.angle_beta   90.00
_cell.angle_gamma   90.00
#
_symmetry.space_group_name_H-M   'P 1'
#
loop_
_entity.id
_entity.type
_entity.pdbx_description
1 polymer ?
#
loop_
_entity_poly.entity_id
_entity_poly.type
_entity_poly.pdbx_seq_one_letter_code
_entity_poly.pdbx_strand_id
1 'polypeptide(L)'
;MATSNDLLIKQRSFIEFLAAEGCSDANIHARMKTLYGEICITDYAVRKWVRIFKGEDPRETILRDRKLSGRPLSASVTAHREKVDCMIRANRRVKQKEIANAVGISKERVHHIVTTVLGYRKVFTRWVPR
;
A
#
# COMPACT_ATOMS: atom_id res chain seq x y z
N MET A 1 -15.73 14.34 -7.94
CA MET A 1 -16.15 13.21 -8.80
C MET A 1 -15.67 11.91 -8.17
N ALA A 2 -16.51 11.26 -7.35
CA ALA A 2 -16.18 10.09 -6.52
C ALA A 2 -16.94 8.83 -6.99
N THR A 3 -17.23 8.70 -8.27
CA THR A 3 -18.26 7.78 -8.78
C THR A 3 -17.82 6.31 -8.88
N SER A 4 -16.53 6.04 -9.12
CA SER A 4 -16.07 4.67 -9.37
C SER A 4 -15.85 3.83 -8.10
N ASN A 5 -15.28 4.44 -7.05
CA ASN A 5 -15.02 3.72 -5.79
C ASN A 5 -16.28 3.44 -4.97
N ASP A 6 -17.26 4.36 -4.97
CA ASP A 6 -18.50 4.17 -4.22
C ASP A 6 -19.39 3.07 -4.82
N LEU A 7 -19.36 2.89 -6.14
CA LEU A 7 -20.08 1.82 -6.81
C LEU A 7 -19.49 0.43 -6.50
N LEU A 8 -18.16 0.31 -6.45
CA LEU A 8 -17.48 -0.92 -6.06
C LEU A 8 -17.80 -1.33 -4.62
N ILE A 9 -17.89 -0.37 -3.71
CA ILE A 9 -18.29 -0.63 -2.32
C ILE A 9 -19.71 -1.18 -2.27
N LYS A 10 -20.66 -0.55 -2.98
CA LYS A 10 -22.05 -1.02 -3.05
C LYS A 10 -22.14 -2.45 -3.60
N GLN A 11 -21.41 -2.74 -4.67
CA GLN A 11 -21.38 -4.08 -5.27
C GLN A 11 -20.79 -5.11 -4.30
N ARG A 12 -19.73 -4.78 -3.56
CA ARG A 12 -19.14 -5.68 -2.54
C ARG A 12 -20.08 -5.94 -1.37
N SER A 13 -20.80 -4.92 -0.88
CA SER A 13 -21.83 -5.09 0.16
C SER A 13 -22.96 -6.00 -0.30
N PHE A 14 -23.33 -5.93 -1.58
CA PHE A 14 -24.35 -6.82 -2.14
C PHE A 14 -23.87 -8.29 -2.21
N ILE A 15 -22.59 -8.51 -2.55
CA ILE A 15 -21.98 -9.85 -2.51
C ILE A 15 -21.98 -10.39 -1.08
N GLU A 16 -21.60 -9.57 -0.09
CA GLU A 16 -21.57 -9.94 1.32
C GLU A 16 -22.95 -10.42 1.78
N PHE A 17 -23.99 -9.64 1.48
CA PHE A 17 -25.37 -9.97 1.79
C PHE A 17 -25.80 -11.32 1.17
N LEU A 18 -25.57 -11.50 -0.13
CA LEU A 18 -25.96 -12.73 -0.81
C LEU A 18 -25.11 -13.95 -0.39
N ALA A 19 -23.85 -13.74 -0.01
CA ALA A 19 -23.00 -14.80 0.52
C ALA A 19 -23.51 -15.26 1.91
N ALA A 20 -23.96 -14.32 2.76
CA ALA A 20 -24.59 -14.63 4.05
C ALA A 20 -25.95 -15.33 3.90
N GLU A 21 -26.70 -15.03 2.83
CA GLU A 21 -27.94 -15.75 2.46
C GLU A 21 -27.67 -17.20 2.01
N GLY A 22 -26.41 -17.56 1.74
CA GLY A 22 -26.02 -18.89 1.27
C GLY A 22 -26.21 -19.10 -0.24
N CYS A 23 -26.34 -18.03 -1.02
CA CYS A 23 -26.42 -18.13 -2.48
C CYS A 23 -25.14 -18.74 -3.08
N SER A 24 -25.29 -19.51 -4.16
CA SER A 24 -24.16 -20.00 -4.93
C SER A 24 -23.49 -18.86 -5.70
N ASP A 25 -22.17 -18.94 -5.88
CA ASP A 25 -21.37 -17.92 -6.57
C ASP A 25 -21.93 -17.56 -7.97
N ALA A 26 -22.42 -18.57 -8.71
CA ALA A 26 -23.02 -18.38 -10.03
C ALA A 26 -24.33 -17.58 -9.97
N ASN A 27 -25.18 -17.84 -8.96
CA ASN A 27 -26.42 -17.09 -8.75
C ASN A 27 -26.14 -15.65 -8.31
N ILE A 28 -25.09 -15.43 -7.51
CA ILE A 28 -24.66 -14.10 -7.09
C ILE A 28 -24.27 -13.26 -8.32
N HIS A 29 -23.41 -13.79 -9.19
CA HIS A 29 -22.98 -13.08 -10.39
C HIS A 29 -24.15 -12.84 -11.37
N ALA A 30 -25.06 -13.80 -11.53
CA ALA A 30 -26.26 -13.61 -12.36
C ALA A 30 -27.15 -12.45 -11.84
N ARG A 31 -27.44 -12.41 -10.53
CA ARG A 31 -28.21 -11.33 -9.90
C ARG A 31 -27.50 -9.97 -10.04
N MET A 32 -26.19 -9.94 -9.83
CA MET A 32 -25.40 -8.72 -9.98
C MET A 32 -25.41 -8.21 -11.43
N LYS A 33 -25.31 -9.11 -12.41
CA LYS A 33 -25.36 -8.74 -13.84
C LYS A 33 -26.72 -8.18 -14.24
N THR A 34 -27.81 -8.69 -13.67
CA THR A 34 -29.16 -8.12 -13.88
C THR A 34 -29.30 -6.70 -13.31
N LEU A 35 -28.70 -6.43 -12.14
CA LEU A 35 -28.82 -5.13 -11.47
C LEU A 35 -27.85 -4.06 -12.00
N TYR A 36 -26.60 -4.42 -12.26
CA TYR A 36 -25.52 -3.49 -12.61
C TYR A 36 -25.16 -3.50 -14.10
N GLY A 37 -25.69 -4.46 -14.88
CA GLY A 37 -25.44 -4.55 -16.32
C GLY A 37 -23.95 -4.66 -16.64
N GLU A 38 -23.47 -3.78 -17.53
CA GLU A 38 -22.07 -3.72 -17.96
C GLU A 38 -21.10 -3.20 -16.88
N ILE A 39 -21.61 -2.54 -15.85
CA ILE A 39 -20.79 -1.98 -14.76
C ILE A 39 -20.61 -3.01 -13.63
N CYS A 40 -21.15 -4.22 -13.80
CA CYS A 40 -20.97 -5.33 -12.87
C CYS A 40 -19.50 -5.75 -12.80
N ILE A 41 -18.99 -5.99 -11.59
CA ILE A 41 -17.71 -6.66 -11.40
C ILE A 41 -17.71 -8.03 -12.08
N THR A 42 -16.51 -8.47 -12.47
CA THR A 42 -16.32 -9.75 -13.15
C THR A 42 -16.66 -10.93 -12.23
N ASP A 43 -17.10 -12.05 -12.81
CA ASP A 43 -17.36 -13.31 -12.10
C ASP A 43 -16.17 -13.75 -11.22
N TYR A 44 -14.94 -13.56 -11.69
CA TYR A 44 -13.74 -13.81 -10.91
C TYR A 44 -13.68 -12.94 -9.64
N ALA A 45 -13.98 -11.65 -9.74
CA ALA A 45 -14.00 -10.74 -8.60
C ALA A 45 -15.11 -11.13 -7.60
N VAL A 46 -16.30 -11.52 -8.09
CA VAL A 46 -17.39 -12.04 -7.25
C VAL A 46 -16.91 -13.23 -6.43
N ARG A 47 -16.37 -14.27 -7.07
CA ARG A 47 -15.88 -15.47 -6.37
C ARG A 47 -14.78 -15.15 -5.36
N LYS A 48 -13.86 -14.23 -5.71
CA LYS A 48 -12.82 -13.76 -4.80
C LYS A 48 -13.44 -13.14 -3.53
N TRP A 49 -14.41 -12.24 -3.69
CA TRP A 49 -15.09 -11.59 -2.57
C TRP A 49 -15.91 -12.58 -1.74
N VAL A 50 -16.66 -13.49 -2.37
CA VAL A 50 -17.39 -14.55 -1.65
C VAL A 50 -16.46 -15.40 -0.78
N ARG A 51 -15.26 -15.75 -1.27
CA ARG A 51 -14.26 -16.49 -0.47
C ARG A 51 -13.74 -15.68 0.71
N ILE A 52 -13.50 -14.38 0.51
CA ILE A 52 -13.06 -13.47 1.58
C ILE A 52 -14.15 -13.39 2.66
N PHE A 53 -15.41 -13.12 2.28
CA PHE A 53 -16.53 -13.03 3.22
C PHE A 53 -16.83 -14.35 3.95
N LYS A 54 -16.57 -15.51 3.34
CA LYS A 54 -16.72 -16.81 4.01
C LYS A 54 -15.57 -17.13 4.98
N GLY A 55 -14.40 -16.52 4.80
CA GLY A 55 -13.20 -16.79 5.60
C GLY A 55 -12.90 -15.76 6.69
N GLU A 56 -13.40 -14.54 6.56
CA GLU A 56 -13.25 -13.46 7.55
C GLU A 56 -14.43 -13.41 8.52
N ASP A 57 -14.20 -12.96 9.77
CA ASP A 57 -15.28 -12.67 10.71
C ASP A 57 -16.14 -11.54 10.12
N PRO A 58 -17.47 -11.69 10.01
CA PRO A 58 -18.37 -10.67 9.44
C PRO A 58 -18.21 -9.28 10.06
N ARG A 59 -17.66 -9.18 11.27
CA ARG A 59 -17.40 -7.90 11.95
C ARG A 59 -16.15 -7.16 11.46
N GLU A 60 -15.23 -7.83 10.78
CA GLU A 60 -13.94 -7.26 10.36
C GLU A 60 -13.83 -7.00 8.85
N THR A 61 -14.86 -7.33 8.05
CA THR A 61 -14.71 -7.26 6.61
C THR A 61 -14.58 -5.84 6.09
N ILE A 62 -13.40 -5.51 5.55
CA ILE A 62 -13.13 -4.19 5.02
C ILE A 62 -13.65 -4.13 3.57
N LEU A 63 -14.83 -3.51 3.38
CA LEU A 63 -15.43 -3.30 2.05
C LEU A 63 -14.55 -2.44 1.12
N ARG A 64 -13.71 -1.59 1.70
CA ARG A 64 -12.74 -0.75 0.98
C ARG A 64 -11.42 -1.50 0.85
N ASP A 65 -10.76 -1.33 -0.29
CA ASP A 65 -9.41 -1.84 -0.42
C ASP A 65 -8.53 -1.21 0.66
N ARG A 66 -7.89 -2.06 1.48
CA ARG A 66 -6.87 -1.60 2.44
C ARG A 66 -5.83 -0.82 1.63
N LYS A 67 -5.40 0.33 2.14
CA LYS A 67 -4.26 1.05 1.54
C LYS A 67 -3.13 0.04 1.37
N LEU A 68 -2.77 -0.22 0.11
CA LEU A 68 -1.65 -1.11 -0.20
C LEU A 68 -0.45 -0.56 0.55
N SER A 69 -0.01 -1.26 1.60
CA SER A 69 1.34 -1.06 2.10
C SER A 69 2.22 -1.44 0.91
N GLY A 70 2.90 -0.46 0.32
CA GLY A 70 3.85 -0.73 -0.76
C GLY A 70 4.88 -1.79 -0.32
N ARG A 71 5.73 -2.22 -1.24
CA ARG A 71 6.77 -3.23 -0.96
C ARG A 71 7.45 -2.93 0.39
N PRO A 72 7.42 -3.88 1.36
CA PRO A 72 7.98 -3.64 2.67
C PRO A 72 9.44 -3.21 2.54
N LEU A 73 9.84 -2.21 3.32
CA LEU A 73 11.24 -1.78 3.38
C LEU A 73 12.05 -2.97 3.92
N SER A 74 12.80 -3.62 3.04
CA SER A 74 13.69 -4.75 3.35
C SER A 74 14.56 -4.47 4.58
N ALA A 75 14.96 -5.51 5.33
CA ALA A 75 15.94 -5.41 6.42
C ALA A 75 17.28 -4.76 5.99
N SER A 76 17.58 -4.73 4.68
CA SER A 76 18.69 -3.93 4.16
C SER A 76 18.49 -2.43 4.37
N VAL A 77 17.26 -1.93 4.27
CA VAL A 77 16.94 -0.51 4.47
C VAL A 77 17.19 -0.07 5.92
N THR A 78 16.87 -0.90 6.92
CA THR A 78 17.15 -0.55 8.32
C THR A 78 18.65 -0.49 8.58
N ALA A 79 19.42 -1.48 8.10
CA ALA A 79 20.89 -1.46 8.20
C ALA A 79 21.51 -0.26 7.44
N HIS A 80 21.00 0.07 6.25
CA HIS A 80 21.46 1.23 5.50
C HIS A 80 21.09 2.55 6.20
N ARG A 81 19.92 2.64 6.85
CA ARG A 81 19.48 3.82 7.60
C ARG A 81 20.46 4.15 8.72
N GLU A 82 20.80 3.16 9.54
CA GLU A 82 21.73 3.34 10.67
C GLU A 82 23.11 3.77 10.18
N LYS A 83 23.64 3.10 9.16
CA LYS A 83 24.93 3.46 8.56
C LYS A 83 24.94 4.89 8.02
N VAL A 84 23.88 5.33 7.34
CA VAL A 84 23.74 6.70 6.83
C VAL A 84 23.67 7.72 7.99
N ASP A 85 22.91 7.44 9.05
CA ASP A 85 22.81 8.34 10.21
C ASP A 85 24.16 8.49 10.93
N CYS A 86 24.88 7.38 11.14
CA CYS A 86 26.24 7.40 11.70
C CYS A 86 27.20 8.26 10.85
N MET A 87 27.18 8.11 9.52
CA MET A 87 28.04 8.91 8.63
C MET A 87 27.74 10.40 8.70
N ILE A 88 26.46 10.79 8.74
CA ILE A 88 26.05 12.19 8.83
C ILE A 88 26.38 12.78 10.21
N ARG A 89 26.20 12.01 11.29
CA ARG A 89 26.57 12.43 12.65
C ARG A 89 28.09 12.62 12.79
N ALA A 90 28.89 11.73 12.20
CA ALA A 90 30.35 11.83 12.20
C ALA A 90 30.85 13.02 11.38
N ASN A 91 30.28 13.27 10.20
CA ASN A 91 30.62 14.43 9.38
C ASN A 91 29.37 15.07 8.79
N ARG A 92 28.94 16.18 9.40
CA ARG A 92 27.77 16.95 8.97
C ARG A 92 27.91 17.57 7.57
N ARG A 93 29.11 17.58 6.95
CA ARG A 93 29.36 18.10 5.60
C ARG A 93 29.51 17.02 4.52
N VAL A 94 29.25 15.75 4.86
CA VAL A 94 29.39 14.61 3.94
C VAL A 94 28.54 14.76 2.66
N LYS A 95 29.11 14.38 1.51
CA LYS A 95 28.40 14.44 0.22
C LYS A 95 27.51 13.19 0.04
N GLN A 96 26.36 13.36 -0.62
CA GLN A 96 25.47 12.23 -0.93
C GLN A 96 26.18 11.13 -1.75
N LYS A 97 27.10 11.51 -2.64
CA LYS A 97 27.88 10.57 -3.46
C LYS A 97 28.81 9.70 -2.60
N GLU A 98 29.42 10.27 -1.56
CA GLU A 98 30.31 9.54 -0.65
C GLU A 98 29.51 8.52 0.17
N ILE A 99 28.33 8.91 0.65
CA ILE A 99 27.39 8.00 1.33
C ILE A 99 26.94 6.88 0.40
N ALA A 100 26.54 7.22 -0.84
CA ALA A 100 26.10 6.25 -1.84
C ALA A 100 27.17 5.18 -2.11
N ASN A 101 28.41 5.61 -2.31
CA ASN A 101 29.54 4.71 -2.53
C ASN A 101 29.84 3.83 -1.30
N ALA A 102 29.80 4.39 -0.08
CA ALA A 102 30.09 3.65 1.15
C ALA A 102 29.01 2.64 1.55
N VAL A 103 27.75 2.90 1.16
CA VAL A 103 26.60 2.06 1.47
C VAL A 103 26.26 1.11 0.31
N GLY A 104 26.75 1.38 -0.89
CA GLY A 104 26.51 0.56 -2.09
C GLY A 104 25.10 0.74 -2.67
N ILE A 105 24.51 1.94 -2.52
CA ILE A 105 23.15 2.25 -2.97
C ILE A 105 23.13 3.46 -3.91
N SER A 106 22.05 3.61 -4.69
CA SER A 106 21.92 4.76 -5.59
C SER A 106 21.82 6.08 -4.82
N LYS A 107 22.26 7.17 -5.46
CA LYS A 107 22.25 8.52 -4.88
C LYS A 107 20.81 8.96 -4.55
N GLU A 108 19.85 8.60 -5.37
CA GLU A 108 18.42 8.88 -5.21
C GLU A 108 17.90 8.18 -3.94
N ARG A 109 18.32 6.93 -3.72
CA ARG A 109 17.95 6.18 -2.53
C ARG A 109 18.54 6.78 -1.27
N VAL A 110 19.81 7.21 -1.30
CA VAL A 110 20.42 7.98 -0.20
C VAL A 110 19.63 9.24 0.07
N HIS A 111 19.29 10.01 -0.96
CA HIS A 111 18.53 11.25 -0.79
C HIS A 111 17.21 11.01 -0.06
N HIS A 112 16.45 10.00 -0.48
CA HIS A 112 15.19 9.62 0.16
C HIS A 112 15.39 9.17 1.62
N ILE A 113 16.42 8.37 1.91
CA ILE A 113 16.73 7.94 3.29
C ILE A 113 17.06 9.16 4.16
N VAL A 114 17.89 10.08 3.67
CA VAL A 114 18.33 11.25 4.44
C VAL A 114 17.17 12.22 4.69
N THR A 115 16.34 12.52 3.69
CA THR A 115 15.29 13.55 3.82
C THR A 115 13.96 13.01 4.33
N THR A 116 13.51 11.86 3.83
CA THR A 116 12.18 11.29 4.13
C THR A 116 12.22 10.38 5.36
N VAL A 117 13.27 9.54 5.49
CA VAL A 117 13.33 8.55 6.57
C VAL A 117 14.02 9.10 7.84
N LEU A 118 15.14 9.82 7.68
CA LEU A 118 15.90 10.40 8.78
C LEU A 118 15.54 11.86 9.09
N GLY A 119 14.82 12.53 8.19
CA GLY A 119 14.35 13.90 8.42
C GLY A 119 15.46 14.97 8.35
N TYR A 120 16.61 14.71 7.76
CA TYR A 120 17.65 15.73 7.60
C TYR A 120 17.34 16.69 6.45
N ARG A 121 17.68 17.97 6.64
CA ARG A 121 17.70 19.01 5.62
C ARG A 121 19.14 19.46 5.36
N LYS A 122 19.46 19.77 4.11
CA LYS A 122 20.72 20.42 3.77
C LYS A 122 20.58 21.93 3.89
N VAL A 123 21.40 22.55 4.74
CA VAL A 123 21.50 24.00 4.94
C VAL A 123 22.92 24.41 4.55
N PHE A 124 23.05 25.13 3.43
CA PHE A 124 24.33 25.38 2.76
C PHE A 124 25.13 24.08 2.55
N THR A 125 26.22 23.90 3.31
CA THR A 125 27.11 22.74 3.23
C THR A 125 26.82 21.68 4.29
N ARG A 126 25.96 21.94 5.28
CA ARG A 126 25.72 21.08 6.44
C ARG A 126 24.37 20.36 6.38
N TRP A 127 24.33 19.13 6.89
CA TRP A 127 23.11 18.40 7.20
C TRP A 127 22.62 18.77 8.59
N VAL A 128 21.36 19.19 8.68
CA VAL A 128 20.71 19.62 9.92
C VAL A 128 19.44 18.80 10.10
N PRO A 129 19.19 18.19 11.29
CA PRO A 129 17.89 17.59 11.57
C PRO A 129 16.77 18.61 11.32
N ARG A 130 15.67 18.17 10.73
CA ARG A 130 14.44 18.98 10.70
C ARG A 130 13.83 19.08 12.08
#